data_AF-A0A948C456-F1
#
_entry.id   AF-A0A948C456-F1
#
_cell.length_a   1.000
_cell.length_b   1.000
_cell.length_c   1.000
_cell.angle_alpha   90.00
_cell.angle_beta   90.00
_cell.angle_gamma   90.00
#
_symmetry.space_group_name_H-M   'P 1'
#
loop_
_entity.id
_entity.type
_entity.pdbx_description
1 polymer ?
#
loop_
_entity_poly.entity_id
_entity_poly.type
_entity_poly.pdbx_seq_one_letter_code
_entity_poly.pdbx_strand_id
1 'polypeptide(L)'
;MIGSLLVTKFQIDAMSRADVPAHKRRDFYLYIDEFQNFATQSFATILSEARKYKLSLIIANQYITQIAEEIRDAIFGNVGTLISFTLGSDDASTISQQFKEMVSVNDLISLPKYTTYIRLMVDGITSDPFSMKTLPISSPE
;
A
#
# COMPACT_ATOMS: atom_id res chain seq x y z
N MET A 1 5.89 -17.66 -9.62
CA MET A 1 7.13 -18.18 -8.98
C MET A 1 8.30 -17.20 -8.99
N ILE A 2 8.64 -16.52 -10.10
CA ILE A 2 9.76 -15.56 -10.10
C ILE A 2 9.47 -14.36 -9.19
N GLY A 3 8.24 -13.84 -9.22
CA GLY A 3 7.85 -12.70 -8.39
C GLY A 3 7.96 -12.93 -6.89
N SER A 4 7.48 -14.08 -6.40
CA SER A 4 7.57 -14.46 -4.99
C SER A 4 9.03 -14.63 -4.53
N LEU A 5 9.90 -15.17 -5.40
CA LEU A 5 11.34 -15.28 -5.10
C LEU A 5 12.01 -13.90 -4.95
N LEU A 6 11.66 -12.93 -5.81
CA LEU A 6 12.17 -11.57 -5.71
C LEU A 6 11.76 -10.90 -4.40
N VAL A 7 10.49 -11.02 -4.01
CA VAL A 7 9.98 -10.52 -2.73
C VAL A 7 10.74 -11.13 -1.55
N THR A 8 10.90 -12.46 -1.53
CA THR A 8 11.66 -13.13 -0.47
C THR A 8 13.10 -12.64 -0.44
N LYS A 9 13.73 -12.39 -1.59
CA LYS A 9 15.08 -11.84 -1.65
C LYS A 9 15.14 -10.41 -1.08
N PHE A 10 14.17 -9.55 -1.42
CA PHE A 10 14.05 -8.22 -0.82
C PHE A 10 13.87 -8.28 0.70
N GLN A 11 13.10 -9.25 1.21
CA GLN A 11 12.95 -9.48 2.64
C GLN A 11 14.29 -9.82 3.30
N ILE A 12 15.00 -10.81 2.77
CA ILE A 12 16.31 -11.24 3.29
C ILE A 12 17.30 -10.07 3.24
N ASP A 13 17.34 -9.33 2.14
CA ASP A 13 18.27 -8.21 1.96
C ASP A 13 17.94 -7.04 2.89
N ALA A 14 16.66 -6.79 3.18
CA ALA A 14 16.26 -5.81 4.20
C ALA A 14 16.68 -6.26 5.60
N MET A 15 16.41 -7.51 5.97
CA MET A 15 16.77 -8.07 7.27
C MET A 15 18.29 -8.12 7.48
N SER A 16 19.09 -8.31 6.42
CA SER A 16 20.56 -8.26 6.50
C SER A 16 21.11 -6.91 6.98
N ARG A 17 20.28 -5.85 6.95
CA ARG A 17 20.64 -4.53 7.50
C ARG A 17 20.51 -4.47 9.02
N ALA A 18 20.16 -5.57 9.70
CA ALA A 18 20.06 -5.64 11.15
C ALA A 18 21.32 -5.10 11.85
N ASP A 19 22.50 -5.46 11.34
CA ASP A 19 23.79 -5.08 11.93
C ASP A 19 24.25 -3.66 11.53
N VAL A 20 23.56 -3.01 10.59
CA VAL A 20 23.84 -1.63 10.20
C VAL A 20 23.14 -0.69 11.18
N PRO A 21 23.84 0.26 11.83
CA PRO A 21 23.20 1.25 12.68
C PRO A 21 22.08 2.02 11.95
N ALA A 22 20.96 2.28 12.63
CA ALA A 22 19.76 2.85 11.99
C ALA A 22 20.01 4.15 11.21
N HIS A 23 20.92 5.01 11.70
CA HIS A 23 21.31 6.27 11.05
C HIS A 23 22.19 6.09 9.80
N LYS A 24 22.76 4.90 9.57
CA LYS A 24 23.55 4.55 8.37
C LYS A 24 22.75 3.74 7.36
N ARG A 25 21.56 3.26 7.72
CA ARG A 25 20.70 2.50 6.82
C ARG A 25 20.16 3.45 5.74
N ARG A 26 20.31 3.04 4.48
CA ARG A 26 19.76 3.77 3.32
C ARG A 26 18.30 3.38 3.11
N ASP A 27 17.43 4.36 2.89
CA ASP A 27 16.06 4.13 2.48
C ASP A 27 16.03 3.41 1.12
N PHE A 28 15.15 2.41 1.02
CA PHE A 28 14.88 1.69 -0.21
C PHE A 28 13.37 1.60 -0.41
N TYR A 29 12.91 1.95 -1.61
CA TYR A 29 11.50 2.00 -1.96
C TYR A 29 11.21 0.86 -2.94
N LEU A 30 10.34 -0.06 -2.54
CA LEU A 30 9.91 -1.18 -3.35
C LEU A 30 8.47 -0.94 -3.80
N TYR A 31 8.31 -0.72 -5.10
CA TYR A 31 7.01 -0.58 -5.76
C TYR A 31 6.60 -1.92 -6.34
N ILE A 32 5.41 -2.38 -5.98
CA ILE A 32 4.86 -3.66 -6.43
C ILE A 32 3.49 -3.37 -7.02
N ASP A 33 3.41 -3.50 -8.33
CA ASP A 33 2.15 -3.49 -9.05
C ASP A 33 1.58 -4.91 -9.12
N GLU A 34 0.26 -5.02 -9.25
CA GLU A 34 -0.46 -6.29 -9.23
C GLU A 34 -0.05 -7.18 -8.03
N PHE A 35 -0.07 -6.57 -6.83
CA PHE A 35 0.36 -7.17 -5.58
C PHE A 35 -0.33 -8.51 -5.24
N GLN A 36 -1.55 -8.78 -5.72
CA GLN A 36 -2.22 -10.07 -5.54
C GLN A 36 -1.39 -11.25 -6.08
N ASN A 37 -0.53 -11.03 -7.08
CA ASN A 37 0.38 -12.05 -7.60
C ASN A 37 1.55 -12.38 -6.67
N PHE A 38 1.74 -11.58 -5.62
CA PHE A 38 2.85 -11.64 -4.67
C PHE A 38 2.38 -11.79 -3.22
N ALA A 39 1.07 -11.73 -2.97
CA ALA A 39 0.42 -11.81 -1.68
C ALA A 39 0.64 -13.18 -1.04
N THR A 40 1.72 -13.29 -0.25
CA THR A 40 2.08 -14.49 0.52
C THR A 40 2.12 -14.15 2.01
N GLN A 41 2.03 -15.15 2.88
CA GLN A 41 2.09 -14.93 4.33
C GLN A 41 3.41 -14.28 4.77
N SER A 42 4.53 -14.60 4.10
CA SER A 42 5.82 -13.94 4.34
C SER A 42 5.76 -12.43 4.04
N PHE A 43 4.88 -12.01 3.14
CA PHE A 43 4.67 -10.59 2.84
C PHE A 43 3.97 -9.85 4.01
N ALA A 44 3.06 -10.51 4.72
CA ALA A 44 2.45 -9.93 5.92
C ALA A 44 3.50 -9.64 7.00
N THR A 45 4.48 -10.55 7.16
CA THR A 45 5.61 -10.35 8.07
C THR A 45 6.48 -9.17 7.64
N ILE A 46 6.90 -9.11 6.36
CA ILE A 46 7.74 -8.00 5.92
C ILE A 46 7.02 -6.65 6.04
N LEU A 47 5.71 -6.55 5.77
CA LEU A 47 4.93 -5.33 5.97
C LEU A 47 5.01 -4.79 7.39
N SER A 48 4.99 -5.68 8.38
CA SER A 48 5.03 -5.32 9.80
C SER A 48 6.44 -4.91 10.27
N GLU A 49 7.49 -5.33 9.57
CA GLU A 49 8.88 -5.16 10.02
C GLU A 49 9.74 -4.24 9.15
N ALA A 50 9.36 -4.02 7.89
CA ALA A 50 10.14 -3.33 6.86
C ALA A 50 10.64 -1.95 7.32
N ARG A 51 9.83 -1.23 8.09
CA ARG A 51 10.18 0.09 8.66
C ARG A 51 11.44 0.05 9.52
N LYS A 52 11.68 -1.03 10.27
CA LYS A 52 12.90 -1.23 11.08
C LYS A 52 14.15 -1.21 10.19
N TYR A 53 14.03 -1.69 8.95
CA TYR A 53 15.13 -1.90 8.02
C TYR A 53 15.23 -0.83 6.93
N LYS A 54 14.49 0.29 7.06
CA LYS A 54 14.46 1.36 6.06
C LYS A 54 14.02 0.85 4.67
N LEU A 55 13.12 -0.12 4.66
CA LEU A 55 12.42 -0.60 3.48
C LEU A 55 11.00 -0.02 3.48
N SER A 56 10.69 0.78 2.48
CA SER A 56 9.36 1.34 2.24
C SER A 56 8.69 0.52 1.15
N LEU A 57 7.49 0.02 1.46
CA LEU A 57 6.69 -0.79 0.54
C LEU A 57 5.57 0.08 -0.02
N ILE A 58 5.44 0.08 -1.34
CA ILE A 58 4.35 0.73 -2.07
C ILE A 58 3.70 -0.35 -2.90
N ILE A 59 2.46 -0.70 -2.56
CA ILE A 59 1.70 -1.76 -3.21
C ILE A 59 0.52 -1.18 -3.95
N ALA A 60 0.30 -1.66 -5.17
CA ALA A 60 -0.86 -1.32 -5.98
C ALA A 60 -1.64 -2.61 -6.32
N ASN A 61 -2.97 -2.50 -6.29
CA ASN A 61 -3.88 -3.58 -6.63
C ASN A 61 -5.17 -3.04 -7.20
N GLN A 62 -5.75 -3.77 -8.15
CA GLN A 62 -7.04 -3.41 -8.75
C GLN A 62 -8.22 -3.88 -7.92
N TYR A 63 -8.12 -5.07 -7.32
CA TYR A 63 -9.19 -5.70 -6.56
C TYR A 63 -8.69 -6.18 -5.21
N ILE A 64 -9.31 -5.70 -4.12
CA ILE A 64 -8.91 -6.07 -2.77
C ILE A 64 -9.36 -7.51 -2.49
N THR A 65 -10.50 -7.91 -3.06
CA THR A 65 -11.04 -9.28 -2.98
C THR A 65 -10.11 -10.38 -3.50
N GLN A 66 -9.13 -10.05 -4.37
CA GLN A 66 -8.13 -11.01 -4.84
C GLN A 66 -7.03 -11.33 -3.81
N ILE A 67 -6.95 -10.54 -2.74
CA ILE A 67 -6.01 -10.76 -1.64
C ILE A 67 -6.69 -11.59 -0.55
N ALA A 68 -6.00 -12.62 -0.06
CA ALA A 68 -6.45 -13.42 1.08
C ALA A 68 -6.70 -12.53 2.31
N GLU A 69 -7.72 -12.88 3.09
CA GLU A 69 -8.21 -12.06 4.21
C GLU A 69 -7.12 -11.73 5.24
N GLU A 70 -6.32 -12.73 5.64
CA GLU A 70 -5.26 -12.50 6.64
C GLU A 70 -4.20 -11.50 6.15
N ILE A 71 -3.95 -11.48 4.84
CA ILE A 71 -2.98 -10.55 4.23
C ILE A 71 -3.59 -9.15 4.12
N ARG A 72 -4.88 -9.03 3.80
CA ARG A 72 -5.59 -7.74 3.80
C ARG A 72 -5.54 -7.09 5.18
N ASP A 73 -5.83 -7.86 6.22
CA ASP A 73 -5.80 -7.37 7.59
C ASP A 73 -4.40 -6.91 8.00
N ALA A 74 -3.37 -7.68 7.62
CA ALA A 74 -1.99 -7.28 7.82
C ALA A 74 -1.62 -6.01 7.06
N ILE A 75 -2.11 -5.83 5.82
CA ILE A 75 -1.92 -4.59 5.05
C ILE A 75 -2.58 -3.44 5.78
N PHE A 76 -3.89 -3.50 6.03
CA PHE A 76 -4.65 -2.40 6.62
C PHE A 76 -4.18 -2.03 8.03
N GLY A 77 -3.69 -3.00 8.80
CA GLY A 77 -3.08 -2.76 10.12
C GLY A 77 -1.72 -2.05 10.07
N ASN A 78 -0.99 -2.12 8.95
CA ASN A 78 0.38 -1.58 8.85
C ASN A 78 0.53 -0.40 7.87
N VAL A 79 -0.42 -0.18 6.96
CA VAL A 79 -0.35 0.93 5.99
C VAL A 79 -0.68 2.26 6.64
N GLY A 80 0.34 3.13 6.73
CA GLY A 80 0.16 4.49 7.19
C GLY A 80 -0.57 5.37 6.17
N THR A 81 -0.24 5.21 4.89
CA THR A 81 -0.82 5.98 3.78
C THR A 81 -1.66 5.07 2.91
N LEU A 82 -2.88 5.50 2.60
CA LEU A 82 -3.81 4.81 1.72
C LEU A 82 -4.27 5.77 0.62
N ILE A 83 -4.22 5.31 -0.63
CA ILE A 83 -4.68 6.05 -1.81
C ILE A 83 -5.71 5.17 -2.52
N SER A 84 -6.90 5.70 -2.74
CA SER A 84 -7.95 5.03 -3.50
C SER A 84 -8.33 5.85 -4.71
N PHE A 85 -8.27 5.23 -5.88
CA PHE A 85 -8.96 5.71 -7.09
C PHE A 85 -10.42 5.23 -7.04
N THR A 86 -11.11 5.37 -8.17
CA THR A 86 -12.45 4.81 -8.36
C THR A 86 -12.45 3.31 -8.13
N LEU A 87 -13.41 2.82 -7.34
CA LEU A 87 -13.55 1.40 -6.99
C LEU A 87 -14.88 0.82 -7.46
N GLY A 88 -14.98 -0.51 -7.46
CA GLY A 88 -16.27 -1.21 -7.50
C GLY A 88 -16.97 -1.19 -6.13
N SER A 89 -18.27 -1.50 -6.12
CA SER A 89 -19.09 -1.46 -4.89
C SER A 89 -18.54 -2.33 -3.76
N ASP A 90 -18.03 -3.53 -4.09
CA ASP A 90 -17.55 -4.49 -3.10
C ASP A 90 -16.32 -3.97 -2.35
N ASP A 91 -15.31 -3.49 -3.09
CA ASP A 91 -14.07 -2.94 -2.52
C ASP A 91 -14.30 -1.59 -1.83
N ALA A 92 -15.24 -0.78 -2.34
CA ALA A 92 -15.56 0.54 -1.78
C ALA A 92 -16.08 0.46 -0.34
N SER A 93 -16.83 -0.57 0.02
CA SER A 93 -17.30 -0.80 1.40
C SER A 93 -16.13 -0.95 2.38
N THR A 94 -15.16 -1.82 2.04
CA THR A 94 -13.96 -2.03 2.85
C THR A 94 -13.11 -0.77 2.95
N ILE A 95 -12.93 -0.05 1.84
CA ILE A 95 -12.09 1.16 1.82
C ILE A 95 -12.74 2.35 2.55
N SER A 96 -14.07 2.48 2.51
CA SER A 96 -14.81 3.52 3.25
C SER A 96 -14.53 3.45 4.76
N GLN A 97 -14.46 2.24 5.33
CA GLN A 97 -14.08 2.02 6.73
C GLN A 97 -12.63 2.49 7.02
N GLN A 98 -11.71 2.28 6.08
CA GLN A 98 -10.31 2.73 6.19
C GLN A 98 -10.16 4.27 6.12
N PHE A 99 -11.18 4.96 5.62
CA PHE A 99 -11.31 6.41 5.60
C PHE A 99 -12.16 6.95 6.76
N LYS A 100 -12.27 6.21 7.88
CA LYS A 100 -13.01 6.63 9.08
C LYS A 100 -14.46 7.01 8.78
N GLU A 101 -15.07 6.41 7.75
CA GLU A 101 -16.43 6.72 7.26
C GLU A 101 -16.64 8.18 6.81
N MET A 102 -15.57 8.98 6.69
CA MET A 102 -15.64 10.36 6.15
C MET A 102 -15.80 10.38 4.63
N VAL A 103 -15.51 9.27 3.97
CA VAL A 103 -15.70 9.05 2.53
C VAL A 103 -16.69 7.91 2.38
N SER A 104 -17.84 8.16 1.75
CA SER A 104 -18.86 7.14 1.58
C SER A 104 -18.52 6.18 0.43
N VAL A 105 -19.20 5.03 0.40
CA VAL A 105 -19.13 4.08 -0.72
C VAL A 105 -19.49 4.78 -2.04
N ASN A 106 -20.51 5.63 -2.04
CA ASN A 106 -20.96 6.35 -3.23
C ASN A 106 -19.89 7.34 -3.74
N ASP A 107 -19.14 7.96 -2.84
CA ASP A 107 -18.04 8.85 -3.23
C ASP A 107 -16.92 8.06 -3.94
N LEU A 108 -16.58 6.87 -3.43
CA LEU A 108 -15.52 6.03 -3.99
C LEU A 108 -15.87 5.46 -5.37
N ILE A 109 -17.12 5.06 -5.60
CA ILE A 109 -17.56 4.50 -6.90
C ILE A 109 -17.77 5.59 -7.97
N SER A 110 -17.99 6.83 -7.56
CA SER A 110 -18.30 7.96 -8.46
C SER A 110 -17.10 8.87 -8.75
N LEU A 111 -15.92 8.54 -8.21
CA LEU A 111 -14.69 9.30 -8.43
C LEU A 111 -14.41 9.50 -9.94
N PRO A 112 -14.20 10.74 -10.39
CA PRO A 112 -13.78 11.01 -11.76
C PRO A 112 -12.39 10.43 -12.05
N LYS A 113 -12.10 10.21 -13.34
CA LYS A 113 -10.76 9.81 -13.78
C LYS A 113 -9.69 10.73 -13.18
N TYR A 114 -8.57 10.12 -12.79
CA TYR A 114 -7.40 10.81 -12.22
C TYR A 114 -7.70 11.53 -10.89
N THR A 115 -8.76 11.15 -10.19
CA THR A 115 -9.10 11.68 -8.86
C THR A 115 -9.01 10.55 -7.85
N THR A 116 -8.52 10.86 -6.66
CA THR A 116 -8.33 9.91 -5.57
C THR A 116 -8.85 10.47 -4.26
N TYR A 117 -9.28 9.60 -3.35
CA TYR A 117 -9.26 9.89 -1.92
C TYR A 117 -7.97 9.35 -1.31
N ILE A 118 -7.37 10.14 -0.42
CA ILE A 118 -6.10 9.81 0.21
C ILE A 118 -6.16 10.09 1.71
N ARG A 119 -5.57 9.18 2.49
CA ARG A 119 -5.24 9.36 3.91
C ARG A 119 -3.73 9.22 4.04
N LEU A 120 -3.06 10.25 4.55
CA LEU A 120 -1.60 10.27 4.68
C LEU A 120 -1.17 9.91 6.10
N MET A 121 0.00 9.29 6.23
CA MET A 121 0.77 9.26 7.46
C MET A 121 1.83 10.36 7.42
N VAL A 122 1.69 11.36 8.28
CA VAL A 122 2.65 12.47 8.43
C VAL A 122 3.17 12.46 9.87
N ASP A 123 4.48 12.31 10.04
CA ASP A 123 5.14 12.27 11.35
C ASP A 123 4.51 11.29 12.37
N GLY A 124 3.97 10.17 11.86
CA GLY A 124 3.32 9.14 12.68
C GLY A 124 1.85 9.38 12.99
N ILE A 125 1.25 10.46 12.48
CA ILE A 125 -0.16 10.82 12.66
C ILE A 125 -0.91 10.67 11.34
N THR A 126 -2.06 9.98 11.38
CA THR A 126 -2.90 9.83 10.18
C THR A 126 -3.68 11.13 9.96
N SER A 127 -3.62 11.67 8.76
CA SER A 127 -4.48 12.78 8.37
C SER A 127 -5.95 12.35 8.34
N ASP A 128 -6.85 13.31 8.31
CA ASP A 128 -8.19 13.03 7.79
C ASP A 128 -8.12 12.80 6.27
N PRO A 129 -9.05 12.02 5.70
CA PRO A 129 -9.08 11.78 4.27
C PRO A 129 -9.38 13.07 3.51
N PHE A 130 -8.72 13.25 2.37
CA PHE A 130 -8.98 14.37 1.46
C PHE A 130 -8.90 13.90 0.01
N SER A 131 -9.46 14.69 -0.91
CA SER A 131 -9.38 14.40 -2.33
C SER A 131 -8.11 14.98 -2.96
N MET A 132 -7.56 14.28 -3.94
CA MET A 132 -6.40 14.71 -4.71
C MET A 132 -6.65 14.41 -6.19
N LYS A 133 -6.14 15.28 -7.08
CA LYS A 133 -6.13 15.04 -8.52
C LYS A 133 -4.73 14.70 -8.97
N THR A 134 -4.56 13.59 -9.67
CA THR A 134 -3.28 13.16 -10.21
C THR A 134 -2.97 13.89 -11.51
N LEU A 135 -1.69 14.01 -11.82
CA LEU A 135 -1.27 14.50 -13.12
C LEU A 135 -1.70 13.52 -14.22
N PRO A 136 -2.06 14.00 -15.42
CA PRO A 136 -2.24 13.12 -16.57
C PRO A 136 -0.93 12.39 -16.87
N ILE A 137 -1.02 11.14 -17.31
CA ILE A 137 0.15 10.40 -17.82
C ILE A 137 0.68 11.21 -19.00
N SER A 138 1.95 11.62 -18.95
CA SER A 138 2.62 12.22 -20.09
C SER A 138 2.53 11.25 -21.26
N SER A 139 1.99 11.68 -22.39
CA SER A 139 2.01 10.88 -23.62
C SER A 139 3.46 10.41 -23.85
N PRO A 140 3.70 9.12 -24.08
CA PRO A 140 5.04 8.70 -24.51
C PRO A 140 5.34 9.46 -25.82
N GLU A 141 6.48 10.16 -25.85
CA GLU A 141 7.03 10.76 -27.07
C GLU A 141 7.31 9.69 -28.14
#